data_AF-A0A524DYK1-F1
#
_entry.id   AF-A0A524DYK1-F1
#
_cell.length_a   1.000
_cell.length_b   1.000
_cell.length_c   1.000
_cell.angle_alpha   90.00
_cell.angle_beta   90.00
_cell.angle_gamma   90.00
#
_symmetry.space_group_name_H-M   'P 1'
#
loop_
_entity.id
_entity.type
_entity.pdbx_description
1 polymer ?
#
loop_
_entity_poly.entity_id
_entity_poly.type
_entity_poly.pdbx_seq_one_letter_code
_entity_poly.pdbx_strand_id
1 'polypeptide(L)'
;MSFVNPIEKVLQLIKNLELFTEVKGAAEIHAEVNNLLRDIYDLFMGLESFNRKKRLALLKLAHLFPKTLTTADLRNVMEYSDNTSLSYVRNEIQELETANLIIINKYKDKKLPFQIQINHNHKLMRLLIALTTFGTHYKEMIREQVEEI
;
A
#
# COMPACT_ATOMS: atom_id res chain seq x y z
N MET A 1 18.75 -8.92 -4.65
CA MET A 1 17.92 -9.51 -3.56
C MET A 1 16.55 -9.76 -4.15
N SER A 2 16.08 -11.01 -4.17
CA SER A 2 14.77 -11.34 -4.75
C SER A 2 13.67 -10.77 -3.86
N PHE A 3 12.73 -10.06 -4.47
CA PHE A 3 11.53 -9.58 -3.82
C PHE A 3 10.68 -10.79 -3.42
N VAL A 4 10.58 -11.09 -2.13
CA VAL A 4 9.64 -12.11 -1.64
C VAL A 4 8.35 -11.38 -1.29
N ASN A 5 7.29 -11.68 -2.03
CA ASN A 5 5.97 -11.09 -1.80
C ASN A 5 5.51 -11.46 -0.37
N PRO A 6 5.17 -10.49 0.49
CA PRO A 6 4.70 -10.77 1.85
C PRO A 6 3.50 -11.72 1.88
N ILE A 7 2.66 -11.73 0.84
CA ILE A 7 1.51 -12.62 0.74
C ILE A 7 1.92 -14.02 0.29
N GLU A 8 2.89 -14.16 -0.61
CA GLU A 8 3.49 -15.49 -0.86
C GLU A 8 4.09 -16.03 0.43
N LYS A 9 4.73 -15.19 1.25
CA LYS A 9 5.22 -15.59 2.56
C LYS A 9 4.09 -16.04 3.50
N VAL A 10 2.95 -15.34 3.48
CA VAL A 10 1.76 -15.71 4.28
C VAL A 10 1.09 -16.98 3.77
N LEU A 11 0.90 -17.12 2.46
CA LEU A 11 0.33 -18.32 1.85
C LEU A 11 1.28 -19.51 2.01
N GLN A 12 2.59 -19.31 1.93
CA GLN A 12 3.59 -20.32 2.24
C GLN A 12 3.52 -20.69 3.72
N LEU A 13 3.36 -19.73 4.63
CA LEU A 13 3.17 -20.01 6.06
C LEU A 13 1.88 -20.78 6.33
N ILE A 14 0.76 -20.44 5.68
CA ILE A 14 -0.51 -21.17 5.77
C ILE A 14 -0.39 -22.58 5.19
N LYS A 15 0.25 -22.73 4.03
CA LYS A 15 0.47 -24.04 3.39
C LYS A 15 1.45 -24.91 4.18
N ASN A 16 2.46 -24.30 4.79
CA ASN A 16 3.34 -24.96 5.75
C ASN A 16 2.53 -25.39 6.99
N LEU A 17 1.64 -24.54 7.52
CA LEU A 17 0.77 -24.89 8.66
C LEU A 17 -0.11 -26.12 8.38
N GLU A 18 -0.61 -26.29 7.15
CA GLU A 18 -1.37 -27.49 6.73
C GLU A 18 -0.50 -28.75 6.63
N LEU A 19 0.79 -28.62 6.32
CA LEU A 19 1.77 -29.71 6.20
C LEU A 19 2.36 -30.17 7.55
N PHE A 20 2.18 -29.40 8.64
CA PHE A 20 2.91 -29.58 9.91
C PHE A 20 2.03 -30.01 11.10
N THR A 21 0.92 -30.71 10.87
CA THR A 21 0.16 -31.37 11.95
C THR A 21 0.96 -32.41 12.74
N GLU A 22 2.23 -32.70 12.37
CA GLU A 22 3.04 -33.73 13.05
C GLU A 22 4.39 -33.29 13.66
N VAL A 23 4.94 -32.08 13.47
CA VAL A 23 6.30 -31.79 14.00
C VAL A 23 6.46 -30.40 14.66
N LYS A 24 7.13 -30.41 15.82
CA LYS A 24 7.51 -29.26 16.67
C LYS A 24 8.13 -28.09 15.87
N GLY A 25 7.30 -27.14 15.44
CA GLY A 25 7.67 -25.84 14.85
C GLY A 25 6.54 -24.80 14.92
N ALA A 26 5.40 -25.15 15.54
CA ALA A 26 4.20 -24.31 15.58
C ALA A 26 4.42 -22.97 16.30
N ALA A 27 5.26 -22.92 17.33
CA ALA A 27 5.47 -21.71 18.13
C ALA A 27 6.10 -20.55 17.33
N GLU A 28 7.07 -20.85 16.46
CA GLU A 28 7.72 -19.85 15.61
C GLU A 28 6.75 -19.31 14.55
N ILE A 29 5.95 -20.19 13.95
CA ILE A 29 4.93 -19.79 12.98
C ILE A 29 3.82 -18.96 13.67
N HIS A 30 3.36 -19.38 14.85
CA HIS A 30 2.40 -18.60 15.63
C HIS A 30 2.95 -17.20 15.96
N ALA A 31 4.24 -17.09 16.28
CA ALA A 31 4.88 -15.79 16.52
C ALA A 31 4.92 -14.94 15.24
N GLU A 32 5.30 -15.50 14.09
CA GLU A 32 5.30 -14.78 12.81
C GLU A 32 3.90 -14.32 12.40
N VAL A 33 2.88 -15.17 12.54
CA VAL A 33 1.48 -14.83 12.27
C VAL A 33 1.00 -13.70 13.19
N ASN A 34 1.27 -13.79 14.50
CA ASN A 34 0.90 -12.75 15.46
C ASN A 34 1.59 -11.41 15.16
N ASN A 35 2.86 -11.44 14.74
CA ASN A 35 3.58 -10.24 14.33
C ASN A 35 2.98 -9.60 13.08
N LEU A 36 2.59 -10.42 12.09
CA LEU A 36 1.92 -9.91 10.90
C LEU A 36 0.54 -9.33 11.22
N LEU A 37 -0.26 -10.00 12.05
CA LEU A 37 -1.57 -9.49 12.48
C LEU A 37 -1.42 -8.15 13.19
N ARG A 38 -0.37 -7.99 14.02
CA ARG A 38 -0.02 -6.70 14.63
C ARG A 38 0.33 -5.65 13.58
N ASP A 39 1.17 -5.98 12.60
CA ASP A 39 1.55 -5.05 11.54
C ASP A 39 0.35 -4.62 10.67
N ILE A 40 -0.58 -5.53 10.42
CA ILE A 40 -1.85 -5.25 9.73
C ILE A 40 -2.71 -4.31 10.57
N TYR A 41 -2.83 -4.60 11.88
CA TYR A 41 -3.55 -3.72 12.80
C TYR A 41 -2.95 -2.32 12.85
N ASP A 42 -1.62 -2.22 12.99
CA ASP A 42 -0.90 -0.95 13.01
C ASP A 42 -1.08 -0.17 11.69
N LEU A 43 -1.10 -0.87 10.55
CA LEU A 43 -1.41 -0.27 9.25
C LEU A 43 -2.83 0.31 9.24
N PHE A 44 -3.83 -0.44 9.68
CA PHE A 44 -5.22 0.04 9.70
C PHE A 44 -5.41 1.21 10.67
N MET A 45 -4.87 1.12 11.88
CA MET A 45 -4.90 2.22 12.84
C MET A 45 -4.20 3.46 12.30
N GLY A 46 -3.05 3.28 11.65
CA GLY A 46 -2.33 4.35 10.96
C GLY A 46 -3.17 4.99 9.86
N LEU A 47 -3.79 4.19 8.99
CA LEU A 47 -4.68 4.70 7.94
C LEU A 47 -5.88 5.46 8.51
N GLU A 48 -6.56 4.93 9.54
CA GLU A 48 -7.72 5.57 10.15
C GLU A 48 -7.40 6.92 10.79
N SER A 49 -6.16 7.11 11.27
CA SER A 49 -5.72 8.39 11.82
C SER A 49 -5.72 9.53 10.77
N PHE A 50 -5.63 9.19 9.48
CA PHE A 50 -5.68 10.16 8.40
C PHE A 50 -7.11 10.38 7.88
N ASN A 51 -7.39 11.60 7.41
CA ASN A 51 -8.66 11.88 6.75
C ASN A 51 -8.86 11.06 5.46
N ARG A 52 -10.12 10.98 4.98
CA ARG A 52 -10.49 10.20 3.79
C ARG A 52 -9.64 10.52 2.55
N LYS A 53 -9.30 11.78 2.31
CA LYS A 53 -8.55 12.19 1.12
C LYS A 53 -7.11 11.67 1.15
N LYS A 54 -6.44 11.78 2.29
CA LYS A 54 -5.10 11.21 2.52
C LYS A 54 -5.10 9.69 2.40
N ARG A 55 -6.11 9.01 2.95
CA ARG A 55 -6.29 7.57 2.78
C ARG A 55 -6.42 7.15 1.32
N LEU A 56 -7.24 7.86 0.54
CA LEU A 56 -7.39 7.61 -0.90
C LEU A 56 -6.06 7.79 -1.65
N ALA A 57 -5.30 8.84 -1.33
CA ALA A 57 -3.99 9.07 -1.93
C ALA A 57 -3.02 7.91 -1.62
N LEU A 58 -2.90 7.48 -0.36
CA LEU A 58 -2.04 6.37 0.04
C LEU A 58 -2.44 5.06 -0.64
N LEU A 59 -3.74 4.73 -0.63
CA LEU A 59 -4.25 3.52 -1.29
C LEU A 59 -3.98 3.52 -2.79
N LYS A 60 -4.18 4.65 -3.46
CA LYS A 60 -3.94 4.75 -4.90
C LYS A 60 -2.46 4.65 -5.24
N LEU A 61 -1.59 5.31 -4.48
CA LEU A 61 -0.13 5.23 -4.67
C LEU A 61 0.39 3.82 -4.41
N ALA A 62 -0.14 3.12 -3.41
CA ALA A 62 0.18 1.72 -3.14
C ALA A 62 -0.22 0.80 -4.30
N HIS A 63 -1.46 0.93 -4.78
CA HIS A 63 -2.00 0.12 -5.86
C HIS A 63 -1.27 0.35 -7.20
N LEU A 64 -0.73 1.54 -7.43
CA LEU A 64 -0.02 1.86 -8.66
C LEU A 64 1.49 1.60 -8.60
N PHE A 65 2.03 1.24 -7.43
CA PHE A 65 3.47 0.99 -7.27
C PHE A 65 3.97 -0.03 -8.32
N PRO A 66 5.10 0.23 -9.03
CA PRO A 66 6.12 1.26 -8.79
C PRO A 66 5.90 2.60 -9.51
N LYS A 67 4.70 2.89 -10.03
CA LYS A 67 4.42 4.14 -10.75
C LYS A 67 4.32 5.34 -9.78
N THR A 68 4.63 6.52 -10.32
CA THR A 68 4.45 7.82 -9.65
C THR A 68 3.15 8.49 -10.13
N LEU A 69 2.65 9.43 -9.34
CA LEU A 69 1.54 10.32 -9.68
C LEU A 69 1.99 11.77 -9.64
N THR A 70 1.41 12.61 -10.49
CA THR A 70 1.58 14.06 -10.38
C THR A 70 0.68 14.64 -9.28
N THR A 71 0.95 15.86 -8.85
CA THR A 71 0.02 16.59 -7.96
C THR A 71 -1.37 16.76 -8.57
N ALA A 72 -1.48 16.89 -9.90
CA ALA A 72 -2.76 16.97 -10.60
C ALA A 72 -3.52 15.64 -10.54
N ASP A 73 -2.83 14.52 -10.72
CA ASP A 73 -3.44 13.19 -10.55
C ASP A 73 -3.95 13.00 -9.12
N LEU A 74 -3.15 13.39 -8.12
CA LEU A 74 -3.56 13.31 -6.72
C LEU A 74 -4.76 14.19 -6.41
N ARG A 75 -4.91 15.36 -7.04
CA ARG A 75 -6.11 16.19 -6.91
C ARG A 75 -7.38 15.40 -7.27
N ASN A 76 -7.31 14.66 -8.37
CA ASN A 76 -8.42 13.86 -8.88
C ASN A 76 -8.69 12.64 -7.97
N VAL A 77 -7.63 11.96 -7.52
CA VAL A 77 -7.73 10.83 -6.57
C VAL A 77 -8.33 11.27 -5.25
N MET A 78 -7.96 12.45 -4.78
CA MET A 78 -8.50 13.08 -3.58
C MET A 78 -9.83 13.78 -3.87
N GLU A 79 -10.48 13.54 -5.01
CA GLU A 79 -11.77 14.09 -5.47
C GLU A 79 -11.94 15.57 -5.09
N TYR A 80 -10.90 16.37 -5.32
CA TYR A 80 -11.01 17.81 -5.30
C TYR A 80 -11.53 18.29 -6.66
N SER A 81 -12.12 19.49 -6.68
CA SER A 81 -12.56 20.10 -7.94
C SER A 81 -11.38 20.49 -8.82
N ASP A 82 -11.61 20.62 -10.13
CA ASP A 82 -10.57 21.07 -11.06
C ASP A 82 -10.08 22.50 -10.81
N ASN A 83 -10.86 23.28 -10.07
CA ASN A 83 -10.49 24.64 -9.65
C ASN A 83 -9.62 24.65 -8.39
N THR A 84 -9.51 23.52 -7.67
CA THR A 84 -8.65 23.41 -6.49
C THR A 84 -7.19 23.53 -6.91
N SER A 85 -6.48 24.45 -6.25
CA SER A 85 -5.09 24.76 -6.56
C SER A 85 -4.16 23.59 -6.21
N LEU A 86 -3.13 23.38 -7.05
CA LEU A 86 -2.13 22.34 -6.81
C LEU A 86 -1.25 22.63 -5.57
N SER A 87 -1.19 23.88 -5.10
CA SER A 87 -0.54 24.22 -3.82
C SER A 87 -1.35 23.70 -2.64
N TYR A 88 -2.67 23.76 -2.68
CA TYR A 88 -3.52 23.23 -1.63
C TYR A 88 -3.37 21.71 -1.51
N VAL A 89 -3.41 20.99 -2.63
CA VAL A 89 -3.18 19.53 -2.66
C VAL A 89 -1.81 19.17 -2.10
N ARG A 90 -0.76 19.95 -2.42
CA ARG A 90 0.59 19.77 -1.85
C ARG A 90 0.62 19.94 -0.34
N ASN A 91 -0.03 20.98 0.17
CA ASN A 91 -0.13 21.20 1.62
C ASN A 91 -0.86 20.05 2.31
N GLU A 92 -1.92 19.52 1.69
CA GLU A 92 -2.68 18.41 2.24
C GLU A 92 -1.84 17.13 2.37
N ILE A 93 -0.97 16.83 1.40
CA ILE A 93 -0.09 15.64 1.45
C ILE A 93 1.23 15.88 2.19
N GLN A 94 1.49 17.10 2.68
CA GLN A 94 2.73 17.45 3.37
C GLN A 94 2.93 16.61 4.65
N GLU A 95 1.85 16.33 5.37
CA GLU A 95 1.88 15.47 6.55
C GLU A 95 2.33 14.04 6.20
N LEU A 96 1.93 13.51 5.04
CA LEU A 96 2.33 12.19 4.57
C LEU A 96 3.81 12.14 4.19
N GLU A 97 4.34 13.24 3.60
CA GLU A 97 5.78 13.38 3.32
C GLU A 97 6.57 13.44 4.63
N THR A 98 6.13 14.26 5.59
CA THR A 98 6.78 14.40 6.91
C THR A 98 6.76 13.09 7.70
N ALA A 99 5.67 12.33 7.63
CA ALA A 99 5.56 11.00 8.22
C ALA A 99 6.34 9.91 7.45
N ASN A 100 7.07 10.28 6.39
CA ASN A 100 7.87 9.39 5.57
C ASN A 100 7.05 8.26 4.92
N LEU A 101 5.77 8.50 4.64
CA LEU A 101 4.85 7.54 3.99
C LEU A 101 4.88 7.65 2.47
N ILE A 102 5.20 8.83 1.95
CA ILE A 102 5.37 9.12 0.53
C ILE A 102 6.73 9.76 0.27
N ILE A 103 7.20 9.67 -0.96
CA ILE A 103 8.39 10.35 -1.47
C ILE A 103 7.94 11.34 -2.54
N ILE A 104 8.32 12.60 -2.39
CA ILE A 104 8.07 13.65 -3.39
C ILE A 104 9.38 13.96 -4.11
N ASN A 105 9.47 13.57 -5.38
CA ASN A 105 10.60 13.91 -6.24
C ASN A 105 10.44 15.35 -6.74
N LYS A 106 11.24 16.25 -6.17
CA LYS A 106 11.25 17.69 -6.51
C LYS A 106 12.31 17.90 -7.60
N TYR A 107 11.88 18.15 -8.85
CA TYR A 107 12.81 18.51 -9.91
C TYR A 107 13.41 19.90 -9.64
N LYS A 108 14.66 20.13 -10.07
CA LYS A 108 15.33 21.45 -9.97
C LYS A 108 14.59 22.55 -10.73
N ASP A 109 13.87 22.19 -11.79
CA ASP A 109 13.00 23.09 -12.52
C ASP A 109 11.59 23.11 -11.91
N LYS A 110 11.18 24.29 -11.40
CA LYS A 110 9.87 24.53 -10.77
C LYS A 110 8.68 24.35 -11.73
N LYS A 111 8.93 24.26 -13.05
CA LYS A 111 7.90 24.05 -14.07
C LYS A 111 7.50 22.59 -14.26
N LEU A 112 8.32 21.64 -13.84
CA LEU A 112 8.00 20.22 -13.96
C LEU A 112 7.06 19.79 -12.81
N PRO A 113 6.02 18.97 -13.10
CA PRO A 113 5.12 18.49 -12.07
C PRO A 113 5.88 17.62 -11.07
N PHE A 114 5.64 17.86 -9.78
CA PHE A 114 6.14 16.99 -8.72
C PHE A 114 5.64 15.57 -8.95
N GLN A 115 6.55 14.60 -8.82
CA GLN A 115 6.23 13.19 -8.90
C GLN A 115 6.18 12.64 -7.49
N ILE A 116 5.01 12.11 -7.11
CA ILE A 116 4.76 11.52 -5.81
C ILE A 116 4.69 10.01 -5.97
N GLN A 117 5.39 9.28 -5.10
CA GLN A 117 5.30 7.82 -5.00
C GLN A 117 5.12 7.41 -3.54
N ILE A 118 4.58 6.22 -3.32
CA ILE A 118 4.56 5.61 -2.00
C ILE A 118 6.00 5.27 -1.55
N ASN A 119 6.30 5.44 -0.27
CA ASN A 119 7.61 5.11 0.27
C ASN A 119 7.75 3.60 0.51
N HIS A 120 8.25 2.87 -0.48
CA HIS A 120 8.50 1.43 -0.40
C HIS A 120 9.60 1.02 0.61
N ASN A 121 10.34 1.97 1.18
CA ASN A 121 11.28 1.68 2.28
C ASN A 121 10.59 1.64 3.65
N HIS A 122 9.41 2.23 3.78
CA HIS A 122 8.63 2.22 5.02
C HIS A 122 7.89 0.89 5.21
N LYS A 123 8.02 0.28 6.41
CA LYS A 123 7.48 -1.06 6.71
C LYS A 123 5.99 -1.18 6.39
N LEU A 124 5.17 -0.28 6.93
CA LEU A 124 3.71 -0.31 6.74
C LEU A 124 3.30 -0.02 5.29
N MET A 125 4.10 0.76 4.55
CA MET A 125 3.80 1.06 3.15
C MET A 125 4.12 -0.13 2.24
N ARG A 126 5.16 -0.91 2.55
CA ARG A 126 5.38 -2.21 1.88
C ARG A 126 4.22 -3.16 2.09
N LEU A 127 3.69 -3.21 3.32
CA LEU A 127 2.52 -4.03 3.63
C LEU A 127 1.29 -3.55 2.85
N LEU A 128 1.06 -2.24 2.79
CA LEU A 128 -0.03 -1.65 2.02
C LEU A 128 0.07 -1.97 0.52
N ILE A 129 1.26 -1.83 -0.08
CA ILE A 129 1.53 -2.22 -1.48
C ILE A 129 1.13 -3.68 -1.70
N ALA A 130 1.63 -4.59 -0.86
CA ALA A 130 1.34 -6.01 -0.96
C ALA A 130 -0.18 -6.30 -0.93
N LEU A 131 -0.89 -5.71 0.05
CA LEU A 131 -2.34 -5.87 0.17
C LEU A 131 -3.10 -5.37 -1.07
N THR A 132 -2.69 -4.24 -1.65
CA THR A 132 -3.32 -3.70 -2.87
C THR A 132 -3.02 -4.52 -4.14
N THR A 133 -1.85 -5.18 -4.21
CA THR A 133 -1.54 -6.14 -5.28
C THR A 133 -2.44 -7.37 -5.18
N PHE A 134 -2.65 -7.90 -3.97
CA PHE A 134 -3.56 -9.03 -3.74
C PHE A 134 -4.97 -8.74 -4.21
N GLY A 135 -5.53 -7.58 -3.86
CA GLY A 135 -6.88 -7.20 -4.27
C GLY A 135 -7.06 -7.17 -5.79
N THR A 136 -6.00 -6.88 -6.54
CA THR A 136 -6.01 -6.90 -8.01
C THR A 136 -6.08 -8.33 -8.53
N HIS A 137 -5.19 -9.20 -8.07
CA HIS A 137 -5.20 -10.61 -8.45
C HIS A 137 -6.50 -11.31 -8.03
N TYR A 138 -7.00 -11.03 -6.83
CA TYR A 138 -8.25 -11.61 -6.34
C TYR A 138 -9.45 -11.19 -7.21
N LYS A 139 -9.49 -9.93 -7.66
CA LYS A 139 -10.53 -9.45 -8.58
C LYS A 139 -10.45 -10.14 -9.94
N GLU A 140 -9.25 -10.39 -10.45
CA GLU A 140 -9.02 -11.13 -11.70
C GLU A 140 -9.48 -12.59 -11.55
N MET A 141 -9.08 -13.27 -10.47
CA MET A 141 -9.51 -14.64 -10.17
C MET A 141 -11.03 -14.78 -10.06
N ILE A 142 -11.71 -13.89 -9.34
CA ILE A 142 -13.18 -13.92 -9.25
C ILE A 142 -13.81 -13.69 -10.62
N ARG A 143 -13.26 -12.75 -11.40
CA ARG A 143 -13.82 -12.43 -12.72
C ARG A 143 -13.75 -13.64 -13.65
N GLU A 144 -12.64 -14.37 -13.65
CA GLU A 144 -12.49 -15.61 -14.41
C GLU A 144 -13.53 -16.66 -13.97
N GLN A 145 -13.72 -16.84 -12.65
CA GLN A 145 -14.71 -17.80 -12.12
C GLN A 145 -16.17 -17.43 -12.39
N VAL A 146 -16.47 -16.14 -12.57
CA VAL A 146 -17.82 -15.65 -12.87
C VAL A 146 -18.10 -15.64 -14.37
N GLU A 147 -17.07 -15.47 -15.21
CA GLU A 147 -17.19 -15.54 -16.68
C GLU A 147 -17.21 -17.01 -17.21
N GLU A 148 -16.93 -18.00 -16.37
CA GLU A 148 -17.06 -19.45 -16.66
C GLU A 148 -18.44 -20.05 -16.33
N ILE A 149 -19.41 -19.25 -15.86
CA ILE A 149 -20.82 -19.65 -15.60
C ILE A 149 -21.73 -19.05 -16.68
#